data_AF-A0AAV5ZSU5-F1
#
_entry.id   AF-A0AAV5ZSU5-F1
#
_cell.length_a   1.000
_cell.length_b   1.000
_cell.length_c   1.000
_cell.angle_alpha   90.00
_cell.angle_beta   90.00
_cell.angle_gamma   90.00
#
_symmetry.space_group_name_H-M   'P 1'
#
loop_
_entity.id
_entity.type
_entity.pdbx_description
1 polymer ?
#
loop_
_entity_poly.entity_id
_entity_poly.type
_entity_poly.pdbx_seq_one_letter_code
_entity_poly.pdbx_strand_id
1 'polypeptide(L)'
;MAEVELPRPEELREHAENTFSRRVALVTALFAVVLAIAALGGNHAMKEMLLAQQQSSDQWAFYQAKVIREHLYRAQKLRLEADLAERSAASRPEAREKMETLFKKLDEEEKRYNAEKKDIEKDAKKLEALRDSFQARDPYFLIAEALLQIAIVMSSVSILARSLLTFSFSLVLAVAGAVLTANGYFMVFHLPFLHGAH
;
A
#
# COMPACT_ATOMS: atom_id res chain seq x y z
N MET A 1 -6.60 -10.74 -73.85
CA MET A 1 -5.72 -11.02 -72.70
C MET A 1 -6.04 -9.95 -71.69
N ALA A 2 -6.45 -10.31 -70.46
CA ALA A 2 -6.65 -9.31 -69.42
C ALA A 2 -5.30 -8.66 -69.16
N GLU A 3 -5.18 -7.36 -69.43
CA GLU A 3 -4.04 -6.55 -68.99
C GLU A 3 -4.02 -6.66 -67.47
N VAL A 4 -3.06 -7.43 -66.95
CA VAL A 4 -2.76 -7.45 -65.53
C VAL A 4 -2.09 -6.10 -65.26
N GLU A 5 -2.89 -5.06 -65.06
CA GLU A 5 -2.44 -3.77 -64.56
C GLU A 5 -1.76 -4.02 -63.22
N LEU A 6 -0.43 -3.95 -63.22
CA LEU A 6 0.35 -4.04 -62.00
C LEU A 6 -0.04 -2.85 -61.10
N PRO A 7 -0.40 -3.09 -59.82
CA PRO A 7 -0.85 -2.03 -58.94
C PRO A 7 0.18 -0.90 -58.88
N ARG A 8 -0.30 0.34 -58.97
CA ARG A 8 0.60 1.51 -59.00
C ARG A 8 1.38 1.60 -57.69
N PRO A 9 2.65 2.04 -57.71
CA PRO A 9 3.49 2.11 -56.51
C PRO A 9 2.92 3.01 -55.40
N GLU A 10 2.05 3.98 -55.75
CA GLU A 10 1.31 4.81 -54.79
C GLU A 10 0.20 4.02 -54.08
N GLU A 11 -0.58 3.21 -54.81
CA GLU A 11 -1.65 2.36 -54.25
C GLU A 11 -1.06 1.29 -53.30
N LEU A 12 0.10 0.72 -53.65
CA LEU A 12 0.82 -0.22 -52.79
C LEU A 12 1.30 0.43 -51.47
N ARG A 13 1.74 1.69 -51.52
CA ARG A 13 2.15 2.46 -50.34
C ARG A 13 0.95 2.76 -49.44
N GLU A 14 -0.17 3.20 -50.01
CA GLU A 14 -1.40 3.49 -49.26
C GLU A 14 -1.96 2.23 -48.56
N HIS A 15 -1.97 1.08 -49.24
CA HIS A 15 -2.37 -0.20 -48.63
C HIS A 15 -1.42 -0.67 -47.52
N ALA A 16 -0.11 -0.50 -47.70
CA ALA A 16 0.87 -0.83 -46.67
C ALA A 16 0.74 0.09 -45.44
N GLU A 17 0.49 1.38 -45.64
CA GLU A 17 0.27 2.37 -44.59
C GLU A 17 -0.99 2.07 -43.77
N ASN A 18 -2.11 1.77 -44.46
CA ASN A 18 -3.35 1.37 -43.80
C ASN A 18 -3.18 0.08 -42.99
N THR A 19 -2.39 -0.87 -43.49
CA THR A 19 -2.11 -2.14 -42.80
C THR A 19 -1.22 -1.94 -41.58
N PHE A 20 -0.18 -1.09 -41.67
CA PHE A 20 0.70 -0.76 -40.56
C PHE A 20 -0.07 -0.06 -39.43
N SER A 21 -0.78 1.02 -39.74
CA SER A 21 -1.56 1.79 -38.76
C SER A 21 -2.60 0.92 -38.06
N ARG A 22 -3.29 0.04 -38.80
CA ARG A 22 -4.26 -0.91 -38.22
C ARG A 22 -3.61 -1.89 -37.25
N ARG A 23 -2.43 -2.44 -37.59
CA ARG A 23 -1.69 -3.36 -36.69
C ARG A 23 -1.23 -2.65 -35.43
N VAL A 24 -0.65 -1.45 -35.57
CA VAL A 24 -0.20 -0.65 -34.42
C VAL A 24 -1.38 -0.30 -33.51
N ALA A 25 -2.53 0.10 -34.06
CA ALA A 25 -3.73 0.39 -33.28
C ALA A 25 -4.21 -0.83 -32.46
N LEU A 26 -4.23 -2.03 -33.07
CA LEU A 26 -4.60 -3.27 -32.36
C LEU A 26 -3.63 -3.60 -31.22
N VAL A 27 -2.33 -3.45 -31.43
CA VAL A 27 -1.31 -3.65 -30.39
C VAL A 27 -1.44 -2.61 -29.27
N THR A 28 -1.77 -1.37 -29.63
CA THR A 28 -2.00 -0.29 -28.65
C THR A 28 -3.22 -0.58 -27.77
N ALA A 29 -4.27 -1.19 -28.34
CA ALA A 29 -5.42 -1.65 -27.56
C ALA A 29 -5.00 -2.72 -26.53
N LEU A 30 -4.07 -3.62 -26.88
CA LEU A 30 -3.51 -4.57 -25.91
C LEU A 30 -2.74 -3.87 -24.79
N PHE A 31 -1.95 -2.83 -25.11
CA PHE A 31 -1.26 -2.03 -24.08
C PHE A 31 -2.26 -1.41 -23.10
N ALA A 32 -3.40 -0.90 -23.59
CA ALA A 32 -4.45 -0.33 -22.75
C ALA A 32 -5.09 -1.38 -21.82
N VAL A 33 -5.25 -2.63 -22.27
CA VAL A 33 -5.73 -3.72 -21.41
C VAL A 33 -4.73 -4.01 -20.28
N VAL A 34 -3.43 -4.10 -20.60
CA VAL A 34 -2.39 -4.31 -19.59
C VAL A 34 -2.32 -3.12 -18.62
N LEU A 35 -2.46 -1.89 -19.12
CA LEU A 35 -2.52 -0.68 -18.31
C LEU A 35 -3.68 -0.73 -17.31
N ALA A 36 -4.86 -1.15 -17.75
CA ALA A 36 -6.03 -1.29 -16.87
C ALA A 36 -5.79 -2.32 -15.75
N ILE A 37 -5.10 -3.43 -16.06
CA ILE A 37 -4.73 -4.45 -15.07
C ILE A 37 -3.71 -3.88 -14.07
N ALA A 38 -2.70 -3.16 -14.55
CA ALA A 38 -1.69 -2.51 -13.70
C ALA A 38 -2.32 -1.49 -12.75
N ALA A 39 -3.19 -0.63 -13.28
CA ALA A 39 -3.91 0.38 -12.49
C ALA A 39 -4.84 -0.26 -11.45
N LEU A 40 -5.51 -1.37 -11.79
CA LEU A 40 -6.35 -2.11 -10.84
C LEU A 40 -5.52 -2.70 -9.69
N GLY A 41 -4.37 -3.31 -10.02
CA GLY A 41 -3.43 -3.86 -9.04
C GLY A 41 -2.85 -2.79 -8.11
N GLY A 42 -2.41 -1.66 -8.68
CA GLY A 42 -1.90 -0.52 -7.92
C GLY A 42 -2.95 0.08 -6.98
N ASN A 43 -4.16 0.35 -7.50
CA ASN A 43 -5.26 0.88 -6.70
C ASN A 43 -5.66 -0.06 -5.55
N HIS A 44 -5.64 -1.38 -5.78
CA HIS A 44 -5.90 -2.35 -4.72
C HIS A 44 -4.81 -2.34 -3.65
N ALA A 45 -3.53 -2.38 -4.05
CA ALA A 45 -2.40 -2.34 -3.11
C ALA A 45 -2.40 -1.05 -2.26
N MET A 46 -2.62 0.11 -2.91
CA MET A 46 -2.73 1.40 -2.24
C MET A 46 -3.90 1.43 -1.24
N LYS A 47 -5.06 0.89 -1.63
CA LYS A 47 -6.25 0.84 -0.76
C LYS A 47 -6.02 -0.03 0.47
N GLU A 48 -5.47 -1.23 0.30
CA GLU A 48 -5.16 -2.13 1.41
C GLU A 48 -4.06 -1.57 2.32
N MET A 49 -3.02 -0.94 1.74
CA MET A 49 -2.00 -0.23 2.50
C MET A 49 -2.60 0.88 3.37
N LEU A 50 -3.48 1.72 2.80
CA LEU A 50 -4.12 2.80 3.53
C LEU A 50 -5.05 2.28 4.63
N LEU A 51 -5.80 1.21 4.35
CA LEU A 51 -6.66 0.55 5.32
C LEU A 51 -5.85 -0.03 6.48
N ALA A 52 -4.76 -0.74 6.19
CA ALA A 52 -3.87 -1.29 7.21
C ALA A 52 -3.18 -0.19 8.04
N GLN A 53 -2.76 0.90 7.40
CA GLN A 53 -2.21 2.08 8.08
C GLN A 53 -3.24 2.73 9.01
N GLN A 54 -4.49 2.88 8.56
CA GLN A 54 -5.56 3.45 9.37
C GLN A 54 -5.88 2.56 10.58
N GLN A 55 -6.04 1.25 10.37
CA GLN A 55 -6.28 0.30 11.45
C GLN A 55 -5.11 0.26 12.44
N SER A 56 -3.86 0.30 11.96
CA SER A 56 -2.68 0.39 12.83
C SER A 56 -2.72 1.67 13.69
N SER A 57 -3.02 2.81 13.06
CA SER A 57 -3.15 4.09 13.76
C SER A 57 -4.25 4.04 14.83
N ASP A 58 -5.39 3.43 14.54
CA ASP A 58 -6.49 3.25 15.49
C ASP A 58 -6.06 2.37 16.68
N GLN A 59 -5.31 1.29 16.43
CA GLN A 59 -4.78 0.43 17.49
C GLN A 59 -3.74 1.15 18.36
N TRP A 60 -2.86 1.95 17.75
CA TRP A 60 -1.95 2.79 18.51
C TRP A 60 -2.70 3.85 19.33
N ALA A 61 -3.75 4.47 18.80
CA ALA A 61 -4.59 5.38 19.56
C ALA A 61 -5.27 4.68 20.75
N PHE A 62 -5.76 3.45 20.56
CA PHE A 62 -6.34 2.66 21.63
C PHE A 62 -5.30 2.28 22.70
N TYR A 63 -4.09 1.89 22.28
CA TYR A 63 -2.95 1.66 23.17
C TYR A 63 -2.65 2.90 24.02
N GLN A 64 -2.54 4.07 23.38
CA GLN A 64 -2.27 5.33 24.09
C GLN A 64 -3.39 5.67 25.09
N ALA A 65 -4.65 5.46 24.72
CA ALA A 65 -5.77 5.66 25.63
C ALA A 65 -5.74 4.71 26.85
N LYS A 66 -5.16 3.50 26.71
CA LYS A 66 -4.94 2.56 27.83
C LYS A 66 -3.77 2.99 28.71
N VAL A 67 -2.67 3.45 28.11
CA VAL A 67 -1.51 4.02 28.83
C VAL A 67 -1.93 5.22 29.69
N ILE A 68 -2.73 6.15 29.13
CA ILE A 68 -3.25 7.31 29.87
C ILE A 68 -4.12 6.86 31.06
N ARG A 69 -5.01 5.87 30.85
CA ARG A 69 -5.85 5.33 31.92
C ARG A 69 -5.01 4.69 33.02
N GLU A 70 -4.01 3.89 32.67
CA GLU A 70 -3.07 3.30 33.64
C GLU A 70 -2.36 4.39 34.46
N HIS A 71 -1.83 5.43 33.81
CA HIS A 71 -1.18 6.54 34.52
C HIS A 71 -2.13 7.26 35.48
N LEU A 72 -3.40 7.44 35.09
CA LEU A 72 -4.42 8.01 35.97
C LEU A 72 -4.67 7.14 37.20
N TYR A 73 -4.80 5.81 37.03
CA TYR A 73 -4.97 4.88 38.15
C TYR A 73 -3.73 4.83 39.04
N ARG A 74 -2.52 4.83 38.47
CA ARG A 74 -1.27 4.86 39.25
C ARG A 74 -1.15 6.17 40.05
N ALA A 75 -1.54 7.30 39.48
CA ALA A 75 -1.58 8.58 40.19
C ALA A 75 -2.61 8.57 41.34
N GLN A 76 -3.79 7.97 41.13
CA GLN A 76 -4.79 7.80 42.19
C GLN A 76 -4.28 6.88 43.30
N LYS A 77 -3.61 5.77 42.97
CA LYS A 77 -2.98 4.86 43.94
C LYS A 77 -1.95 5.59 44.79
N LEU A 78 -1.02 6.32 44.15
CA LEU A 78 0.02 7.10 44.85
C LEU A 78 -0.59 8.16 45.78
N ARG A 79 -1.68 8.82 45.35
CA ARG A 79 -2.41 9.77 46.19
C ARG A 79 -3.05 9.10 47.41
N LEU A 80 -3.65 7.92 47.24
CA LEU A 80 -4.19 7.13 48.34
C LEU A 80 -3.11 6.70 49.33
N GLU A 81 -1.93 6.31 48.84
CA GLU A 81 -0.76 5.95 49.67
C GLU A 81 -0.26 7.15 50.47
N ALA A 82 -0.19 8.34 49.86
CA ALA A 82 0.20 9.57 50.53
C ALA A 82 -0.81 9.98 51.62
N ASP A 83 -2.11 9.98 51.29
CA ASP A 83 -3.19 10.25 52.26
C ASP A 83 -3.15 9.24 53.43
N LEU A 84 -2.78 7.98 53.18
CA LEU A 84 -2.61 6.95 54.22
C LEU A 84 -1.42 7.24 55.11
N ALA A 85 -0.25 7.61 54.55
CA ALA A 85 0.92 7.97 55.33
C ALA A 85 0.60 9.11 56.31
N GLU A 86 -0.17 10.10 55.87
CA GLU A 86 -0.61 11.25 56.67
C GLU A 86 -1.66 10.89 57.74
N ARG A 87 -2.63 10.00 57.43
CA ARG A 87 -3.76 9.64 58.32
C ARG A 87 -3.54 8.37 59.16
N SER A 88 -2.44 7.66 58.97
CA SER A 88 -2.12 6.39 59.65
C SER A 88 -2.03 6.51 61.18
N ALA A 89 -1.82 7.73 61.71
CA ALA A 89 -1.85 8.01 63.13
C ALA A 89 -3.25 8.03 63.77
N ALA A 90 -4.34 8.07 62.99
CA ALA A 90 -5.71 8.32 63.50
C ALA A 90 -6.82 7.37 62.98
N SER A 91 -6.49 6.30 62.25
CA SER A 91 -7.48 5.53 61.47
C SER A 91 -8.01 4.25 62.16
N ARG A 92 -9.34 4.07 62.13
CA ARG A 92 -10.10 2.89 62.65
C ARG A 92 -9.80 1.60 61.84
N PRO A 93 -9.89 0.39 62.45
CA PRO A 93 -9.59 -0.89 61.77
C PRO A 93 -10.41 -1.13 60.49
N GLU A 94 -11.69 -0.77 60.47
CA GLU A 94 -12.56 -0.87 59.28
C GLU A 94 -12.09 -0.03 58.09
N ALA A 95 -11.40 1.09 58.35
CA ALA A 95 -10.85 1.94 57.29
C ALA A 95 -9.61 1.30 56.65
N ARG A 96 -8.82 0.53 57.42
CA ARG A 96 -7.66 -0.21 56.91
C ARG A 96 -8.07 -1.34 55.98
N GLU A 97 -9.09 -2.12 56.36
CA GLU A 97 -9.59 -3.24 55.55
C GLU A 97 -10.16 -2.74 54.21
N LYS A 98 -11.01 -1.70 54.22
CA LYS A 98 -11.51 -1.09 52.97
C LYS A 98 -10.37 -0.60 52.08
N MET A 99 -9.31 -0.03 52.66
CA MET A 99 -8.14 0.44 51.90
C MET A 99 -7.38 -0.71 51.23
N GLU A 100 -7.11 -1.80 51.96
CA GLU A 100 -6.44 -2.98 51.40
C GLU A 100 -7.22 -3.58 50.23
N THR A 101 -8.55 -3.60 50.30
CA THR A 101 -9.37 -4.08 49.18
C THR A 101 -9.28 -3.17 47.95
N LEU A 102 -9.19 -1.84 48.15
CA LEU A 102 -8.99 -0.88 47.05
C LEU A 102 -7.60 -1.05 46.42
N PHE A 103 -6.57 -1.25 47.22
CA PHE A 103 -5.21 -1.51 46.73
C PHE A 103 -5.13 -2.79 45.90
N LYS A 104 -5.74 -3.89 46.36
CA LYS A 104 -5.80 -5.14 45.59
C LYS A 104 -6.53 -4.96 44.27
N LYS A 105 -7.67 -4.26 44.25
CA LYS A 105 -8.40 -3.95 43.01
C LYS A 105 -7.56 -3.13 42.03
N LEU A 106 -6.85 -2.11 42.51
CA LEU A 106 -5.97 -1.28 41.66
C LEU A 106 -4.81 -2.09 41.07
N ASP A 107 -4.21 -3.00 41.85
CA ASP A 107 -3.13 -3.87 41.39
C ASP A 107 -3.59 -4.90 40.34
N GLU A 108 -4.79 -5.47 40.53
CA GLU A 108 -5.43 -6.35 39.55
C GLU A 108 -5.76 -5.63 38.24
N GLU A 109 -6.30 -4.41 38.33
CA GLU A 109 -6.57 -3.55 37.18
C GLU A 109 -5.28 -3.19 36.42
N GLU A 110 -4.20 -2.83 37.12
CA GLU A 110 -2.89 -2.54 36.52
C GLU A 110 -2.31 -3.74 35.77
N LYS A 111 -2.42 -4.95 36.33
CA LYS A 111 -2.04 -6.20 35.65
C LYS A 111 -2.89 -6.46 34.42
N ARG A 112 -4.21 -6.26 34.50
CA ARG A 112 -5.13 -6.42 33.36
C ARG A 112 -4.78 -5.48 32.22
N TYR A 113 -4.59 -4.18 32.51
CA TYR A 113 -4.22 -3.20 31.49
C TYR A 113 -2.85 -3.52 30.86
N ASN A 114 -1.88 -3.99 31.64
CA ASN A 114 -0.58 -4.39 31.11
C ASN A 114 -0.65 -5.59 30.16
N ALA A 115 -1.55 -6.54 30.41
CA ALA A 115 -1.80 -7.64 29.49
C ALA A 115 -2.49 -7.15 28.21
N GLU A 116 -3.60 -6.41 28.34
CA GLU A 116 -4.37 -5.88 27.20
C GLU A 116 -3.49 -5.01 26.27
N LYS A 117 -2.63 -4.16 26.83
CA LYS A 117 -1.69 -3.33 26.06
C LYS A 117 -0.77 -4.14 25.16
N LYS A 118 -0.25 -5.28 25.64
CA LYS A 118 0.65 -6.14 24.85
C LYS A 118 -0.08 -6.76 23.66
N ASP A 119 -1.33 -7.13 23.85
CA ASP A 119 -2.16 -7.67 22.77
C ASP A 119 -2.45 -6.59 21.71
N ILE A 120 -2.80 -5.37 22.14
CA ILE A 120 -3.03 -4.23 21.25
C ILE A 120 -1.75 -3.87 20.47
N GLU A 121 -0.60 -3.83 21.14
CA GLU A 121 0.69 -3.57 20.50
C GLU A 121 1.02 -4.64 19.46
N LYS A 122 0.77 -5.92 19.78
CA LYS A 122 0.99 -7.03 18.85
C LYS A 122 0.11 -6.90 17.62
N ASP A 123 -1.15 -6.52 17.79
CA ASP A 123 -2.07 -6.34 16.67
C ASP A 123 -1.73 -5.11 15.83
N ALA A 124 -1.33 -4.00 16.45
CA ALA A 124 -0.81 -2.83 15.74
C ALA A 124 0.40 -3.18 14.86
N LYS A 125 1.37 -3.91 15.41
CA LYS A 125 2.57 -4.36 14.66
C LYS A 125 2.26 -5.31 13.51
N LYS A 126 1.25 -6.18 13.65
CA LYS A 126 0.79 -7.03 12.53
C LYS A 126 0.23 -6.18 11.39
N LEU A 127 -0.55 -5.15 11.72
CA LEU A 127 -1.11 -4.23 10.74
C LEU A 127 -0.03 -3.38 10.07
N GLU A 128 1.01 -2.98 10.80
CA GLU A 128 2.21 -2.34 10.22
C GLU A 128 2.93 -3.27 9.24
N ALA A 129 3.16 -4.53 9.62
CA ALA A 129 3.79 -5.50 8.73
C ALA A 129 2.95 -5.74 7.45
N LEU A 130 1.61 -5.74 7.58
CA LEU A 130 0.71 -5.84 6.45
C LEU A 130 0.81 -4.60 5.55
N ARG A 131 0.78 -3.40 6.14
CA ARG A 131 1.00 -2.14 5.42
C ARG A 131 2.33 -2.17 4.66
N ASP A 132 3.42 -2.51 5.31
CA ASP A 132 4.77 -2.53 4.71
C ASP A 132 4.84 -3.49 3.53
N SER A 133 4.13 -4.63 3.62
CA SER A 133 4.05 -5.59 2.52
C SER A 133 3.33 -5.03 1.29
N PHE A 134 2.27 -4.22 1.48
CA PHE A 134 1.57 -3.56 0.38
C PHE A 134 2.33 -2.34 -0.14
N GLN A 135 2.99 -1.59 0.75
CA GLN A 135 3.84 -0.46 0.41
C GLN A 135 4.99 -0.89 -0.50
N ALA A 136 5.57 -2.06 -0.27
CA ALA A 136 6.63 -2.60 -1.13
C ALA A 136 6.12 -3.00 -2.54
N ARG A 137 4.81 -3.20 -2.75
CA ARG A 137 4.24 -3.54 -4.06
C ARG A 137 3.91 -2.31 -4.90
N ASP A 138 3.52 -1.21 -4.24
CA ASP A 138 3.00 0.00 -4.88
C ASP A 138 3.93 0.60 -5.96
N PRO A 139 5.25 0.76 -5.74
CA PRO A 139 6.14 1.35 -6.74
C PRO A 139 6.19 0.59 -8.07
N TYR A 140 6.02 -0.73 -8.05
CA TYR A 140 6.04 -1.54 -9.27
C TYR A 140 4.83 -1.26 -10.16
N PHE A 141 3.65 -1.10 -9.55
CA PHE A 141 2.44 -0.77 -10.30
C PHE A 141 2.49 0.65 -10.85
N LEU A 142 2.96 1.62 -10.06
CA LEU A 142 3.11 3.01 -10.51
C LEU A 142 4.04 3.14 -11.73
N ILE A 143 5.20 2.49 -11.69
CA ILE A 143 6.15 2.54 -12.80
C ILE A 143 5.63 1.75 -14.01
N ALA A 144 5.00 0.60 -13.79
CA ALA A 144 4.36 -0.16 -14.87
C ALA A 144 3.30 0.68 -15.58
N GLU A 145 2.45 1.37 -14.82
CA GLU A 145 1.40 2.25 -15.35
C GLU A 145 2.01 3.38 -16.19
N ALA A 146 3.04 4.06 -15.65
CA ALA A 146 3.74 5.12 -16.37
C ALA A 146 4.38 4.62 -17.68
N LEU A 147 5.07 3.48 -17.66
CA LEU A 147 5.69 2.90 -18.86
C LEU A 147 4.66 2.52 -19.92
N LEU A 148 3.51 1.97 -19.52
CA LEU A 148 2.43 1.59 -20.43
C LEU A 148 1.75 2.82 -21.03
N GLN A 149 1.56 3.90 -20.27
CA GLN A 149 1.05 5.17 -20.79
C GLN A 149 2.02 5.77 -21.82
N ILE A 150 3.33 5.80 -21.51
CA ILE A 150 4.35 6.26 -22.47
C ILE A 150 4.36 5.38 -23.71
N ALA A 151 4.25 4.05 -23.57
CA ALA A 151 4.16 3.13 -24.70
C ALA A 151 2.95 3.42 -25.61
N ILE A 152 1.78 3.71 -25.04
CA ILE A 152 0.58 4.09 -25.80
C ILE A 152 0.80 5.39 -26.56
N VAL A 153 1.37 6.42 -25.91
CA VAL A 153 1.66 7.71 -26.56
C VAL A 153 2.68 7.51 -27.70
N MET A 154 3.76 6.78 -27.44
CA MET A 154 4.79 6.48 -28.44
C MET A 154 4.26 5.64 -29.60
N SER A 155 3.31 4.73 -29.33
CA SER A 155 2.62 3.97 -30.35
C SER A 155 1.81 4.89 -31.28
N SER A 156 1.06 5.83 -30.73
CA SER A 156 0.35 6.86 -31.51
C SER A 156 1.29 7.74 -32.33
N VAL A 157 2.42 8.15 -31.75
CA VAL A 157 3.47 8.91 -32.46
C VAL A 157 4.08 8.08 -33.60
N SER A 158 4.23 6.76 -33.44
CA SER A 158 4.78 5.88 -34.48
C SER A 158 3.90 5.79 -35.73
N ILE A 159 2.58 5.91 -35.56
CA ILE A 159 1.61 5.97 -36.68
C ILE A 159 1.83 7.27 -37.48
N LEU A 160 1.93 8.42 -36.79
CA LEU A 160 2.15 9.72 -37.44
C LEU A 160 3.53 9.82 -38.10
N ALA A 161 4.57 9.37 -37.39
CA ALA A 161 5.96 9.44 -37.85
C ALA A 161 6.32 8.32 -38.86
N ARG A 162 5.42 7.35 -39.08
CA ARG A 162 5.63 6.17 -39.95
C ARG A 162 6.95 5.44 -39.64
N SER A 163 7.30 5.36 -38.36
CA SER A 163 8.61 4.88 -37.91
C SER A 163 8.47 3.56 -37.13
N LEU A 164 9.00 2.49 -37.71
CA LEU A 164 9.11 1.19 -37.05
C LEU A 164 10.02 1.23 -35.82
N LEU A 165 11.00 2.13 -35.79
CA LEU A 165 11.90 2.31 -34.65
C LEU A 165 11.14 2.86 -33.44
N THR A 166 10.30 3.86 -33.67
CA THR A 166 9.46 4.46 -32.61
C THR A 166 8.45 3.44 -32.09
N PHE A 167 7.88 2.61 -32.97
CA PHE A 167 6.99 1.50 -32.58
C PHE A 167 7.73 0.38 -31.83
N SER A 168 8.97 0.06 -32.24
CA SER A 168 9.76 -0.96 -31.53
C SER A 168 10.13 -0.49 -30.13
N PHE A 169 10.41 0.80 -29.96
CA PHE A 169 10.65 1.39 -28.65
C PHE A 169 9.41 1.36 -27.75
N SER A 170 8.22 1.66 -28.29
CA SER A 170 6.98 1.52 -27.53
C SER A 170 6.72 0.08 -27.11
N LEU A 171 7.04 -0.89 -27.96
CA LEU A 171 6.93 -2.31 -27.63
C LEU A 171 7.85 -2.71 -26.45
N VAL A 172 9.10 -2.24 -26.44
CA VAL A 172 10.04 -2.51 -25.34
C VAL A 172 9.51 -1.93 -24.02
N LEU A 173 9.00 -0.69 -24.05
CA LEU A 173 8.38 -0.07 -22.87
C LEU A 173 7.14 -0.83 -22.39
N ALA A 174 6.28 -1.27 -23.32
CA ALA A 174 5.08 -2.04 -22.98
C ALA A 174 5.43 -3.40 -22.37
N VAL A 175 6.44 -4.10 -22.89
CA VAL A 175 6.93 -5.36 -22.31
C VAL A 175 7.52 -5.12 -20.93
N ALA A 176 8.34 -4.08 -20.75
CA ALA A 176 8.88 -3.72 -19.44
C ALA A 176 7.75 -3.40 -18.43
N GLY A 177 6.75 -2.64 -18.84
CA GLY A 177 5.56 -2.35 -18.05
C GLY A 177 4.80 -3.61 -17.66
N ALA A 178 4.54 -4.52 -18.61
CA ALA A 178 3.85 -5.78 -18.36
C ALA A 178 4.62 -6.69 -17.38
N VAL A 179 5.95 -6.76 -17.51
CA VAL A 179 6.81 -7.52 -16.58
C VAL A 179 6.75 -6.92 -15.18
N LEU A 180 6.78 -5.59 -15.05
CA LEU A 180 6.65 -4.92 -13.76
C LEU A 180 5.27 -5.09 -13.15
N THR A 181 4.19 -5.09 -13.96
CA THR A 181 2.84 -5.42 -13.49
C THR A 181 2.79 -6.84 -12.92
N ALA A 182 3.34 -7.82 -13.64
CA ALA A 182 3.43 -9.19 -13.14
C ALA A 182 4.26 -9.27 -11.84
N ASN A 183 5.38 -8.53 -11.77
CA ASN A 183 6.20 -8.47 -10.58
C ASN A 183 5.48 -7.81 -9.39
N GLY A 184 4.62 -6.81 -9.62
CA GLY A 184 3.80 -6.20 -8.57
C GLY A 184 2.84 -7.21 -7.92
N TYR A 185 2.34 -8.18 -8.69
CA TYR A 185 1.49 -9.25 -8.17
C TYR A 185 2.28 -10.36 -7.46
N PHE A 186 3.39 -10.81 -8.04
CA PHE A 186 4.11 -12.00 -7.57
C PHE A 186 5.32 -11.70 -6.68
N MET A 187 5.82 -10.46 -6.63
CA MET A 187 7.05 -10.05 -5.93
C MET A 187 8.23 -11.01 -6.17
N VAL A 188 8.50 -11.36 -7.42
CA VAL A 188 9.58 -12.30 -7.78
C VAL A 188 10.96 -11.62 -7.70
N PHE A 189 11.03 -10.34 -8.03
CA PHE A 189 12.26 -9.54 -8.01
C PHE A 189 12.11 -8.32 -7.11
N HIS A 190 13.09 -8.13 -6.21
CA HIS A 190 13.24 -6.89 -5.46
C HIS A 190 14.20 -5.95 -6.21
N LEU A 191 13.66 -4.87 -6.78
CA LEU A 191 14.48 -3.82 -7.36
C LEU A 191 14.95 -2.86 -6.24
N PRO A 192 16.26 -2.82 -5.93
CA PRO A 192 16.78 -2.03 -4.81
C PRO A 192 16.58 -0.52 -4.98
N PHE A 193 16.44 -0.04 -6.22
CA PHE A 193 16.24 1.38 -6.53
C PHE A 193 14.82 1.90 -6.25
N LEU A 194 13.82 1.03 -6.11
CA LEU A 194 12.42 1.44 -5.92
C LEU A 194 12.01 1.58 -4.45
N HIS A 195 12.86 1.14 -3.53
CA HIS A 195 12.64 1.20 -2.09
C HIS A 195 13.49 2.32 -1.44
N GLY A 196 14.05 3.21 -2.27
CA GLY A 196 14.91 4.31 -1.83
C GLY A 196 14.12 5.57 -1.51
N ALA A 197 14.27 6.01 -0.25
CA ALA A 197 13.73 7.23 0.36
C ALA A 197 12.24 7.22 0.67
N HIS A 198 11.89 6.72 1.86
CA HIS A 198 11.41 7.54 2.97
C HIS A 198 11.42 6.73 4.28
#